data_AF-A0A5B7J8G3-F1
#
_entry.id   AF-A0A5B7J8G3-F1
#
_cell.length_a   1.000
_cell.length_b   1.000
_cell.length_c   1.000
_cell.angle_alpha   90.00
_cell.angle_beta   90.00
_cell.angle_gamma   90.00
#
_symmetry.space_group_name_H-M   'P 1'
#
loop_
_entity.id
_entity.type
_entity.pdbx_description
1 polymer ?
#
loop_
_entity_poly.entity_id
_entity_poly.type
_entity_poly.pdbx_seq_one_letter_code
_entity_poly.pdbx_strand_id
1 'polypeptide(L)' 'MNRRCAPWWAVWVMSVGVLVCSTGIQGATTPSPILPSSCPPEELTGYSVAMSAHWSPRDFPKHYPEWRPPAQWSKLIGE' A
#
# COMPACT_ATOMS: atom_id res chain seq x y z
N MET A 1 68.45 -0.58 -28.07
CA MET A 1 67.31 0.27 -28.48
C MET A 1 66.00 -0.36 -28.05
N ASN A 2 65.03 0.23 -27.36
CA ASN A 2 64.89 1.42 -26.53
C ASN A 2 63.65 1.11 -25.67
N ARG A 3 63.84 0.88 -24.37
CA ARG A 3 62.72 0.76 -23.42
C ARG A 3 62.08 2.14 -23.29
N ARG A 4 60.88 2.35 -23.82
CA ARG A 4 60.17 3.61 -23.61
C ARG A 4 59.56 3.58 -22.21
N CYS A 5 60.17 4.32 -21.28
CA CYS A 5 59.55 4.68 -20.01
C CYS A 5 58.28 5.47 -20.29
N ALA A 6 57.13 5.00 -19.82
CA ALA A 6 55.90 5.78 -19.85
C ALA A 6 56.09 7.02 -18.95
N PRO A 7 55.70 8.22 -19.40
CA PRO A 7 55.93 9.45 -18.65
C PRO A 7 54.97 9.55 -17.46
N TRP A 8 55.46 10.07 -16.33
CA TRP A 8 54.74 10.10 -15.03
C TRP A 8 53.41 10.85 -15.06
N TRP A 9 53.18 11.74 -16.03
CA TRP A 9 51.90 12.42 -16.21
C TRP A 9 50.77 11.46 -16.66
N ALA A 10 51.10 10.36 -17.33
CA ALA A 10 50.10 9.36 -17.77
C ALA A 10 49.50 8.58 -16.59
N VAL A 11 50.21 8.48 -15.47
CA VAL A 11 49.72 7.82 -14.25
C VAL A 11 48.73 8.73 -13.50
N TRP A 12 48.93 10.06 -13.57
CA TRP A 12 48.05 11.04 -12.92
C TRP A 12 46.70 11.20 -13.61
N VAL A 13 46.66 11.15 -14.95
CA VAL A 13 45.40 11.25 -15.71
C VAL A 13 44.48 10.05 -15.48
N MET A 14 45.05 8.85 -15.30
CA MET A 14 44.28 7.63 -15.00
C MET A 14 43.82 7.53 -13.53
N SER A 15 44.38 8.33 -12.60
CA SER A 15 44.05 8.24 -11.17
C SER A 15 42.89 9.14 -10.73
N VAL A 16 42.53 10.17 -11.51
CA VAL A 16 41.40 11.07 -11.18
C VAL A 16 40.07 10.61 -11.80
N GLY A 17 40.10 9.80 -12.87
CA GLY A 17 38.89 9.32 -13.55
C GLY A 17 38.20 8.09 -12.93
N VAL A 18 38.83 7.41 -11.97
CA VAL A 18 38.32 6.14 -11.40
C VAL A 18 37.67 6.31 -10.01
N LEU A 19 37.73 7.50 -9.40
CA LEU A 19 37.27 7.71 -8.02
C LEU A 19 35.94 8.51 -7.89
N VAL A 20 35.11 8.57 -8.92
CA VAL A 20 33.74 9.16 -8.85
C VAL A 20 32.63 8.14 -9.16
N CYS A 21 32.95 6.83 -9.20
CA CYS A 21 31.94 5.78 -9.40
C CYS A 21 32.09 4.59 -8.45
N SER A 22 32.49 4.83 -7.19
CA SER A 22 32.79 3.73 -6.25
C SER A 22 32.15 3.86 -4.86
N THR A 23 31.27 4.83 -4.62
CA THR A 23 30.47 4.85 -3.37
C THR A 23 28.98 4.92 -3.70
N GLY A 24 28.44 3.74 -3.98
CA GLY A 24 27.03 3.47 -4.05
C GLY A 24 26.85 1.98 -4.02
N ILE A 25 27.08 1.36 -2.85
CA ILE A 25 26.54 0.03 -2.57
C ILE A 25 25.02 0.19 -2.75
N GLN A 26 24.49 -0.21 -3.89
CA GLN A 26 23.07 -0.47 -4.02
C GLN A 26 22.83 -1.72 -3.19
N GLY A 27 22.56 -1.51 -1.89
CA GLY A 27 21.79 -2.49 -1.15
C GLY A 27 20.61 -2.81 -2.04
N ALA A 28 20.47 -4.08 -2.44
CA ALA A 28 19.25 -4.57 -3.00
C ALA A 28 18.20 -4.49 -1.89
N THR A 29 17.68 -3.29 -1.64
CA THR A 29 16.30 -3.15 -1.23
C THR A 29 15.53 -3.73 -2.40
N THR A 30 15.28 -5.03 -2.35
CA THR A 30 14.06 -5.58 -2.92
C THR A 30 12.99 -4.53 -2.65
N PRO A 31 12.37 -3.91 -3.66
CA PRO A 31 11.20 -3.10 -3.40
C PRO A 31 10.26 -4.10 -2.73
N SER A 32 10.12 -4.00 -1.41
CA SER A 32 9.00 -4.62 -0.72
C SER A 32 7.81 -4.28 -1.59
N PRO A 33 7.01 -5.28 -2.03
CA PRO A 33 5.86 -5.00 -2.86
C PRO A 33 5.15 -3.85 -2.17
N ILE A 34 5.12 -2.70 -2.85
CA ILE A 34 4.54 -1.48 -2.33
C ILE A 34 3.10 -1.89 -2.16
N LEU A 35 2.73 -2.35 -0.96
CA LEU A 35 1.37 -2.72 -0.68
C LEU A 35 0.65 -1.40 -0.90
N PRO A 36 -0.19 -1.28 -1.95
CA PRO A 36 -0.83 -0.01 -2.25
C PRO A 36 -1.43 0.47 -0.94
N SER A 37 -1.03 1.66 -0.49
CA SER A 37 -1.57 2.30 0.71
C SER A 37 -3.08 2.08 0.67
N SER A 38 -3.64 1.45 1.69
CA SER A 38 -4.84 0.59 1.60
C SER A 38 -6.17 1.29 1.28
N CYS A 39 -6.14 2.48 0.70
CA CYS A 39 -7.27 3.17 0.10
C CYS A 39 -6.67 4.31 -0.77
N PRO A 40 -6.95 4.39 -2.08
CA PRO A 40 -6.55 5.55 -2.88
C PRO A 40 -7.32 6.77 -2.37
N PRO A 41 -6.65 7.79 -1.81
CA PRO A 41 -7.32 8.92 -1.16
C PRO A 41 -7.80 10.00 -2.14
N GLU A 42 -7.57 9.82 -3.45
CA GLU A 42 -7.59 10.90 -4.43
C GLU A 42 -8.97 11.14 -5.08
N GLU A 43 -9.93 10.24 -4.86
CA GLU A 43 -11.25 10.35 -5.48
C GLU A 43 -12.39 10.14 -4.45
N LEU A 44 -13.30 11.12 -4.38
CA LEU A 44 -14.52 11.00 -3.60
C LEU A 44 -15.49 10.08 -4.33
N THR A 45 -15.86 8.97 -3.71
CA THR A 45 -16.87 8.04 -4.23
C THR A 45 -18.19 8.17 -3.47
N GLY A 46 -19.30 8.29 -4.19
CA GLY A 46 -20.64 8.25 -3.61
C GLY A 46 -21.13 6.81 -3.40
N TYR A 47 -21.60 6.51 -2.19
CA TYR A 47 -22.15 5.19 -1.86
C TYR A 47 -23.62 5.29 -1.44
N SER A 48 -24.39 4.25 -1.75
CA SER A 48 -25.73 4.03 -1.21
C SER A 48 -25.69 2.82 -0.28
N VAL A 49 -26.28 2.96 0.91
CA VAL A 49 -26.30 1.91 1.92
C VAL A 49 -27.74 1.45 2.12
N ALA A 50 -27.97 0.15 1.95
CA ALA A 50 -29.26 -0.48 2.18
C ALA A 50 -29.13 -1.57 3.26
N MET A 51 -29.86 -1.43 4.37
CA MET A 51 -29.94 -2.43 5.42
C MET A 51 -31.15 -3.33 5.18
N SER A 52 -30.91 -4.62 4.93
CA SER A 52 -31.96 -5.65 4.89
C SER A 52 -31.83 -6.54 6.11
N ALA A 53 -32.87 -6.55 6.93
CA ALA A 53 -32.85 -7.28 8.19
C ALA A 53 -33.83 -8.46 8.13
N HIS A 54 -33.28 -9.68 8.15
CA HIS A 54 -34.03 -10.92 7.99
C HIS A 54 -34.47 -11.49 9.33
N TRP A 55 -35.31 -10.75 10.05
CA TRP A 55 -35.92 -11.24 11.29
C TRP A 55 -37.39 -11.53 11.00
N SER A 56 -37.69 -12.80 10.75
CA SER A 56 -39.03 -13.29 10.41
C SER A 56 -39.50 -14.33 11.43
N PRO A 57 -40.81 -14.50 11.64
CA PRO A 57 -41.35 -15.54 12.53
C PRO A 57 -41.10 -16.96 11.99
N ARG A 58 -40.84 -17.12 10.69
CA ARG A 58 -40.53 -18.43 10.10
C ARG A 58 -39.11 -18.87 10.48
N ASP A 59 -38.16 -17.93 10.41
CA ASP A 59 -36.76 -18.19 10.69
C ASP A 59 -36.48 -18.15 12.20
N PHE A 60 -37.23 -17.31 12.95
CA PHE A 60 -37.10 -17.11 14.38
C PHE A 60 -38.45 -17.28 15.11
N PRO A 61 -38.96 -18.52 15.25
CA PRO A 61 -40.31 -18.77 15.75
C PRO A 61 -40.46 -18.60 17.27
N LYS A 62 -39.37 -18.70 18.03
CA LYS A 62 -39.42 -18.67 19.48
C LYS A 62 -39.66 -17.25 20.00
N HIS A 63 -40.82 -17.03 20.60
CA HIS A 63 -41.21 -15.74 21.18
C HIS A 63 -41.08 -14.56 20.21
N TYR A 64 -41.45 -14.76 18.93
CA TYR A 64 -41.46 -13.66 17.98
C TYR A 64 -42.45 -12.58 18.45
N PRO A 65 -42.02 -11.32 18.59
CA PRO A 65 -42.89 -10.26 19.10
C PRO A 65 -43.88 -9.82 18.02
N GLU A 66 -45.08 -10.40 18.05
CA GLU A 66 -46.18 -10.02 17.17
C GLU A 66 -47.02 -8.85 17.74
N TRP A 67 -46.97 -8.64 19.06
CA TRP A 67 -47.83 -7.66 19.74
C TRP A 67 -47.09 -6.76 20.73
N ARG A 68 -47.33 -5.44 20.57
CA ARG A 68 -46.97 -4.30 21.45
C ARG A 68 -45.59 -4.37 22.14
N PRO A 69 -44.52 -3.87 21.47
CA PRO A 69 -44.46 -3.51 20.05
C PRO A 69 -44.21 -4.74 19.16
N PRO A 70 -44.65 -4.71 17.89
CA PRO A 70 -44.22 -5.72 16.94
C PRO A 70 -42.69 -5.63 16.72
N ALA A 71 -42.12 -6.72 16.19
CA ALA A 71 -40.73 -6.76 15.75
C ALA A 71 -40.40 -5.58 14.83
N GLN A 72 -39.38 -4.81 15.20
CA GLN A 72 -38.96 -3.59 14.49
C GLN A 72 -37.47 -3.33 14.70
N TRP A 73 -36.93 -2.43 13.87
CA TRP A 73 -35.54 -1.97 13.94
C TRP A 73 -35.51 -0.49 14.30
N SER A 74 -34.46 -0.07 14.99
CA SER A 74 -34.19 1.35 15.23
C SER A 74 -33.61 2.03 13.98
N LYS A 75 -33.45 3.34 14.05
CA LYS A 75 -32.84 4.13 12.97
C LYS A 75 -31.38 3.72 12.78
N LEU A 76 -30.98 3.46 11.54
CA LEU A 76 -29.57 3.28 11.16
C LEU A 76 -28.85 4.63 11.25
N ILE A 77 -27.76 4.69 12.01
CA ILE A 77 -26.92 5.88 12.20
C ILE A 77 -25.47 5.49 11.88
N GLY A 78 -24.75 6.34 11.15
CA GLY A 78 -23.32 6.23 10.89
C GLY A 78 -22.58 7.41 11.51
N GLU A 79 -21.31 7.20 11.86
CA GLU A 79 -20.38 8.21 12.38
C GLU A 79 -19.45 8.69 11.25
#